data_AF-A0A970BH47-F1
#
_entry.id   AF-A0A970BH47-F1
#
_cell.length_a   1.000
_cell.length_b   1.000
_cell.length_c   1.000
_cell.angle_alpha   90.00
_cell.angle_beta   90.00
_cell.angle_gamma   90.00
#
_symmetry.space_group_name_H-M   'P 1'
#
loop_
_entity.id
_entity.type
_entity.pdbx_description
1 polymer ?
#
loop_
_entity_poly.entity_id
_entity_poly.type
_entity_poly.pdbx_seq_one_letter_code
_entity_poly.pdbx_strand_id
1 'polypeptide(L)' 'MKSRVLIAVLVVALAAAVIGGGTMAWFTDDGVGDPVTFSAGTLMIDIDNPELTGTYDVLLDRLNPGDCVEWEFDVRNVGN' A
#
# COMPACT_ATOMS: atom_id res chain seq x y z
N MET A 1 21.88 0.31 -54.26
CA MET A 1 21.06 1.20 -53.41
C MET A 1 19.89 0.45 -52.75
N LYS A 2 19.07 -0.31 -53.50
CA LYS A 2 17.94 -1.12 -52.96
C LYS A 2 18.29 -2.04 -51.78
N SER A 3 19.38 -2.80 -51.86
CA SER A 3 19.80 -3.71 -50.76
C SER A 3 20.17 -2.96 -49.47
N ARG A 4 20.81 -1.79 -49.57
CA ARG A 4 21.16 -0.98 -48.38
C ARG A 4 19.93 -0.40 -47.68
N VAL A 5 18.93 0.01 -48.46
CA VAL A 5 17.64 0.48 -47.94
C VAL A 5 16.89 -0.66 -47.27
N LEU A 6 16.86 -1.85 -47.86
CA LEU A 6 16.23 -3.03 -47.28
C LEU A 6 16.88 -3.41 -45.93
N ILE A 7 18.22 -3.40 -45.87
CA ILE A 7 18.96 -3.69 -44.65
C ILE A 7 18.66 -2.64 -43.57
N ALA A 8 18.60 -1.36 -43.92
CA ALA A 8 18.26 -0.30 -42.97
C ALA A 8 16.85 -0.48 -42.37
N VAL A 9 15.87 -0.82 -43.20
CA VAL A 9 14.49 -1.09 -42.74
C VAL A 9 14.44 -2.30 -41.81
N LEU A 10 15.17 -3.37 -42.13
CA LEU A 10 15.23 -4.57 -41.29
C LEU A 10 15.86 -4.28 -39.93
N VAL A 11 16.91 -3.45 -39.87
CA VAL A 11 17.56 -3.06 -38.61
C VAL A 11 16.60 -2.25 -37.73
N VAL A 12 15.86 -1.30 -38.32
CA VAL A 12 14.87 -0.51 -37.57
C VAL A 12 13.72 -1.39 -37.07
N ALA A 13 13.23 -2.30 -37.91
CA ALA A 13 12.18 -3.25 -37.53
C ALA A 13 12.62 -4.18 -36.38
N LEU A 14 13.87 -4.67 -36.43
CA LEU A 14 14.46 -5.48 -35.36
C LEU A 14 14.54 -4.70 -34.04
N ALA A 15 15.00 -3.44 -34.09
CA ALA A 15 15.09 -2.59 -32.90
C ALA A 15 13.70 -2.37 -32.26
N ALA A 16 12.68 -2.07 -33.08
CA ALA A 16 11.31 -1.92 -32.60
C ALA A 16 10.75 -3.22 -31.98
N ALA A 17 11.05 -4.37 -32.59
CA ALA A 17 10.63 -5.67 -32.08
C ALA A 17 11.29 -6.02 -30.74
N VAL A 18 12.58 -5.72 -30.56
CA VAL A 18 13.30 -5.95 -29.30
C VAL A 18 12.75 -5.07 -28.18
N ILE A 19 12.51 -3.78 -28.45
CA ILE A 19 11.94 -2.86 -27.46
C ILE A 19 10.54 -3.33 -27.06
N GLY A 20 9.66 -3.56 -28.05
CA GLY A 20 8.29 -3.99 -27.80
C GLY A 20 8.22 -5.34 -27.07
N GLY A 21 9.02 -6.32 -27.51
CA GLY A 21 9.11 -7.64 -26.89
C GLY A 21 9.62 -7.59 -25.45
N GLY A 22 10.64 -6.77 -25.17
CA GLY A 22 11.16 -6.57 -23.81
C GLY A 22 10.14 -5.93 -22.86
N THR A 23 9.42 -4.90 -23.30
CA THR A 23 8.34 -4.30 -22.50
C THR A 23 7.17 -5.26 -22.28
N MET A 24 6.77 -6.02 -23.30
CA MET A 24 5.68 -7.00 -23.13
C MET A 24 6.10 -8.14 -22.20
N ALA A 25 7.35 -8.58 -22.26
CA ALA A 25 7.90 -9.58 -21.33
C ALA A 25 7.83 -9.10 -19.87
N TRP A 26 8.05 -7.81 -19.61
CA TRP A 26 7.91 -7.23 -18.27
C TRP A 26 6.48 -7.32 -17.72
N PHE A 27 5.47 -7.19 -18.58
CA PHE A 27 4.05 -7.25 -18.17
C PHE A 27 3.47 -8.66 -18.14
N THR A 28 4.14 -9.63 -18.77
CA THR A 28 3.77 -11.05 -18.73
C THR A 28 4.63 -11.86 -17.76
N ASP A 29 5.61 -11.23 -17.13
CA ASP A 29 6.41 -11.86 -16.09
C ASP A 29 5.58 -11.94 -14.81
N ASP A 30 4.95 -13.10 -14.59
CA ASP A 30 4.38 -13.44 -13.30
C ASP A 30 5.52 -13.81 -12.35
N GLY A 31 6.17 -12.78 -11.82
CA GLY A 31 7.05 -12.91 -10.67
C GLY A 31 6.19 -13.33 -9.47
N VAL A 32 6.08 -14.64 -9.25
CA VAL A 32 5.73 -15.15 -7.93
C VAL A 32 6.86 -14.69 -7.02
N GLY A 33 6.67 -13.53 -6.38
CA GLY A 33 7.57 -13.10 -5.31
C GLY A 33 7.73 -14.27 -4.35
N ASP A 34 8.95 -14.48 -3.86
CA ASP A 34 9.22 -15.51 -2.84
C ASP A 34 8.09 -15.50 -1.82
N PRO A 35 7.57 -16.67 -1.40
CA PRO A 35 6.41 -16.75 -0.53
C PRO A 35 6.62 -15.81 0.65
N VAL A 36 5.96 -14.65 0.58
CA VAL A 36 6.04 -13.65 1.63
C VAL A 36 5.17 -14.25 2.71
N THR A 37 5.82 -14.88 3.69
CA THR A 37 5.15 -15.23 4.93
C THR A 37 4.67 -13.93 5.53
N PHE A 38 3.40 -13.59 5.26
CA PHE A 38 2.64 -12.70 6.12
C PHE A 38 2.60 -13.43 7.46
N SER A 39 3.58 -13.14 8.31
CA SER A 39 3.46 -13.44 9.72
C SER A 39 2.20 -12.71 10.12
N ALA A 40 1.14 -13.45 10.45
CA ALA A 40 0.06 -12.89 11.23
C ALA A 40 0.70 -12.53 12.58
N GLY A 41 1.37 -11.38 12.61
CA GLY A 41 1.93 -10.81 13.82
C GLY A 41 0.74 -10.62 14.74
N THR A 42 0.85 -11.11 15.96
CA THR A 42 -0.09 -10.73 17.00
C THR A 42 -0.06 -9.22 17.08
N LEU A 43 -1.12 -8.57 16.62
CA LEU A 43 -1.31 -7.13 16.76
C LEU A 43 -1.42 -6.86 18.25
N MET A 44 -0.30 -6.49 18.87
CA MET A 44 -0.28 -6.15 20.28
C MET A 44 -0.79 -4.72 20.41
N ILE A 45 -2.04 -4.64 20.86
CA ILE A 45 -2.73 -3.38 21.14
C ILE A 45 -2.58 -3.12 22.63
N ASP A 46 -1.92 -2.03 22.99
CA ASP A 46 -1.82 -1.58 24.37
C ASP A 46 -2.84 -0.45 24.60
N ILE A 47 -3.71 -0.62 25.60
CA ILE A 47 -4.72 0.35 26.05
C ILE A 47 -4.56 0.61 27.56
N ASP A 48 -3.50 0.08 28.20
CA ASP A 48 -3.34 0.19 29.65
C ASP A 48 -2.96 1.62 30.08
N ASN A 49 -2.45 2.44 29.16
CA ASN A 49 -2.14 3.83 29.40
C ASN A 49 -2.34 4.68 28.12
N PRO A 50 -3.60 4.96 27.72
CA PRO A 50 -3.85 5.84 26.59
C PRO A 50 -3.15 7.18 26.86
N GLU A 51 -2.41 7.68 25.88
CA GLU A 51 -1.93 9.07 25.91
C GLU A 51 -3.17 9.96 25.78
N LEU A 52 -3.86 10.20 26.91
CA LEU A 52 -4.99 11.10 26.95
C LEU A 52 -4.43 12.51 26.67
N THR A 53 -4.67 13.02 25.47
CA THR A 53 -4.28 14.37 25.04
C THR A 53 -5.16 15.46 25.70
N GLY A 54 -5.49 15.26 26.98
CA GLY A 54 -6.36 16.11 27.79
C GLY A 54 -7.15 15.31 28.84
N THR A 55 -7.35 15.89 30.02
CA THR A 55 -8.33 15.42 31.00
C THR A 55 -9.61 16.21 30.79
N TYR A 56 -10.70 15.53 30.44
CA TYR A 56 -12.01 16.15 30.23
C TYR A 56 -12.97 15.70 31.34
N ASP A 57 -13.34 16.62 32.24
CA ASP A 57 -14.37 16.36 33.23
C ASP A 57 -15.74 16.44 32.56
N VAL A 58 -16.32 15.27 32.27
CA VAL A 58 -17.71 15.21 31.79
C VAL A 58 -18.63 15.06 32.98
N LEU A 59 -19.37 16.13 33.29
CA LEU A 59 -20.42 16.15 34.31
C LEU A 59 -21.66 15.40 33.80
N LEU A 60 -21.64 14.07 33.96
CA LEU A 60 -22.73 13.16 33.55
C LEU A 60 -24.01 13.31 34.40
N ASP A 61 -23.94 14.06 35.51
CA ASP A 61 -25.05 14.29 36.44
C ASP A 61 -26.06 15.35 35.96
N ARG A 62 -25.77 16.03 34.85
CA ARG A 62 -26.59 17.12 34.28
C ARG A 62 -26.99 16.93 32.83
N LEU A 63 -27.03 15.69 32.34
CA LEU A 63 -27.50 15.38 31.00
C LEU A 63 -29.04 15.40 30.94
N ASN A 64 -29.61 16.07 29.95
CA ASN A 64 -31.03 16.01 29.65
C ASN A 64 -31.38 14.73 28.87
N PRO A 65 -32.65 14.28 28.90
CA PRO A 65 -33.09 13.19 28.05
C PRO A 65 -32.84 13.50 26.57
N GLY A 66 -32.00 12.69 25.92
CA GLY A 66 -31.61 12.86 24.51
C GLY A 66 -30.20 13.43 24.31
N ASP A 67 -29.49 13.83 25.36
CA ASP A 67 -28.09 14.26 25.24
C ASP A 67 -27.17 13.06 25.03
N CYS A 68 -26.17 13.23 24.16
CA CYS A 68 -25.15 12.23 23.84
C CYS A 68 -23.76 12.82 24.07
N VAL A 69 -22.83 11.97 24.52
CA VAL A 69 -21.41 12.32 24.65
C VAL A 69 -20.60 11.31 23.85
N GLU A 70 -19.77 11.82 22.93
CA GLU A 70 -18.86 11.01 22.10
C GLU A 70 -17.42 11.29 22.51
N TRP A 71 -16.61 10.24 22.63
CA TRP A 71 -15.18 10.34 22.94
C TRP A 71 -14.36 9.53 21.94
N GLU A 72 -13.16 10.01 21.65
CA GLU A 72 -12.18 9.39 20.78
C GLU A 72 -10.91 9.09 21.59
N PHE A 73 -10.27 7.97 21.29
CA PHE A 73 -8.97 7.62 21.87
C PHE A 73 -8.06 7.02 20.80
N ASP A 74 -6.79 7.38 20.89
CA ASP A 74 -5.78 6.86 19.98
C ASP A 74 -5.31 5.48 20.42
N VAL A 75 -5.25 4.56 19.46
CA VAL A 75 -4.75 3.21 19.66
C VAL A 75 -3.44 3.04 18.92
N ARG A 76 -2.36 2.76 19.66
CA ARG A 76 -1.03 2.53 19.08
C ARG A 76 -0.75 1.05 18.93
N ASN A 77 -0.33 0.66 17.72
CA ASN A 77 0.26 -0.65 17.48
C ASN A 77 1.72 -0.66 17.98
N VAL A 78 2.02 -1.54 18.94
CA VAL A 78 3.37 -1.72 19.52
C VAL A 78 4.02 -3.05 19.10
N GLY A 79 3.48 -3.71 18.08
CA GLY A 79 4.09 -4.89 17.47
C GLY A 79 5.42 -4.57 16.79
N ASN A 80 6.34 -5.56 16.79
CA ASN A 80 7.61 -5.52 16.05
C ASN A 80 7.42 -5.95 14.59
#